data_AF-A0A959A8B0-F1
#
_entry.id   AF-A0A959A8B0-F1
#
_cell.length_a   1.000
_cell.length_b   1.000
_cell.length_c   1.000
_cell.angle_alpha   90.00
_cell.angle_beta   90.00
_cell.angle_gamma   90.00
#
_symmetry.space_group_name_H-M   'P 1'
#
loop_
_entity.id
_entity.type
_entity.pdbx_description
1 polymer ?
#
loop_
_entity_poly.entity_id
_entity_poly.type
_entity_poly.pdbx_seq_one_letter_code
_entity_poly.pdbx_strand_id
1 'polypeptide(L)'
;MRKKSIAGFFALVMGVFGLHHFYLNNRKRGILYFAATVLLFIISINKDAPIVLIMGLVATIDAMVLFSMPTEEFDQKYNSVARQAQRAEQFQRNLPQRPLEKALPTPVTNPFKASGVQKFKEYDYEGAIGDFKKALEAKYDDPAVHFNLACSYSLVERTDPAFFHLTKAVHFGFVDFDKIENHQALAYLRTQPEFLEFVKNGYQRFGTPPTAVQEEKLVMEDKPQREETLLEQIKRLGELRNKGILTEEEYVVQTKKVLGN
;
A
#
# COMPACT_ATOMS: atom_id res chain seq x y z
N MET A 1 15.73 -27.08 7.42
CA MET A 1 14.96 -27.45 6.21
C MET A 1 14.26 -28.78 6.45
N ARG A 2 13.09 -29.00 5.85
CA ARG A 2 12.36 -30.27 5.92
C ARG A 2 13.05 -31.30 5.04
N LYS A 3 13.00 -32.58 5.41
CA LYS A 3 13.61 -33.69 4.66
C LYS A 3 12.54 -34.61 4.08
N LYS A 4 12.67 -34.97 2.79
CA LYS A 4 11.71 -35.85 2.12
C LYS A 4 11.61 -37.24 2.75
N SER A 5 12.74 -37.79 3.21
CA SER A 5 12.78 -39.12 3.84
C SER A 5 12.00 -39.16 5.15
N ILE A 6 12.04 -38.08 5.94
CA ILE A 6 11.27 -37.95 7.18
C ILE A 6 9.77 -37.80 6.88
N ALA A 7 9.43 -37.00 5.86
CA ALA A 7 8.05 -36.85 5.41
C ALA A 7 7.46 -38.18 4.89
N GLY A 8 8.22 -38.94 4.09
CA GLY A 8 7.82 -40.25 3.57
C GLY A 8 7.69 -41.30 4.68
N PHE A 9 8.61 -41.32 5.66
CA PHE A 9 8.51 -42.18 6.83
C PHE A 9 7.24 -41.87 7.65
N PHE A 10 6.94 -40.60 7.90
CA PHE A 10 5.69 -40.22 8.58
C PHE A 10 4.45 -40.60 7.78
N ALA A 11 4.48 -40.50 6.45
CA ALA A 11 3.35 -40.93 5.61
C ALA A 11 3.15 -42.45 5.69
N LEU A 12 4.23 -43.23 5.75
CA LEU A 12 4.16 -44.69 5.81
C LEU A 12 3.68 -45.19 7.17
N VAL A 13 4.22 -44.65 8.27
CA VAL A 13 3.98 -45.17 9.62
C VAL A 13 2.78 -44.50 10.30
N MET A 14 2.58 -43.21 10.06
CA MET A 14 1.59 -42.37 10.75
C MET A 14 0.68 -41.62 9.76
N GLY A 15 0.71 -41.97 8.47
CA GLY A 15 -0.01 -41.21 7.45
C GLY A 15 -1.51 -41.43 7.49
N VAL A 16 -2.00 -42.51 8.11
CA VAL A 16 -3.43 -42.67 8.38
C VAL A 16 -3.96 -41.49 9.21
N PHE A 17 -3.15 -40.91 10.09
CA PHE A 17 -3.52 -39.73 10.88
C PHE A 17 -3.15 -38.40 10.19
N GLY A 18 -2.49 -38.44 9.03
CA GLY A 18 -2.07 -37.25 8.29
C GLY A 18 -0.85 -36.52 8.87
N LEU A 19 -0.03 -37.16 9.72
CA LEU A 19 1.12 -36.52 10.40
C LEU A 19 2.17 -35.95 9.42
N HIS A 20 2.35 -36.57 8.26
CA HIS A 20 3.25 -36.07 7.21
C HIS A 20 2.84 -34.69 6.70
N HIS A 21 1.55 -34.38 6.63
CA HIS A 21 1.08 -33.06 6.22
C HIS A 21 1.40 -31.98 7.25
N PHE A 22 1.37 -32.30 8.56
CA PHE A 22 1.81 -31.37 9.60
C PHE A 22 3.31 -31.11 9.53
N TYR A 23 4.12 -32.15 9.30
CA TYR A 23 5.57 -32.00 9.09
C TYR A 23 5.88 -31.09 7.88
N LEU A 24 5.10 -31.22 6.80
CA LEU A 24 5.19 -30.40 5.60
C LEU A 24 4.55 -28.99 5.76
N ASN A 25 4.07 -28.64 6.96
CA ASN A 25 3.39 -27.39 7.30
C ASN A 25 2.10 -27.13 6.50
N ASN A 26 1.50 -28.18 5.95
CA ASN A 26 0.20 -28.16 5.29
C ASN A 26 -0.92 -28.46 6.31
N ARG A 27 -1.07 -27.60 7.32
CA ARG A 27 -1.97 -27.82 8.47
C ARG A 27 -3.41 -28.10 8.05
N LYS A 28 -3.93 -27.40 7.03
CA LYS A 28 -5.28 -27.61 6.50
C LYS A 28 -5.50 -29.04 6.00
N ARG A 29 -4.53 -29.59 5.25
CA ARG A 29 -4.59 -30.97 4.74
C ARG A 29 -4.42 -31.99 5.86
N GLY A 30 -3.54 -31.70 6.83
CA GLY A 30 -3.38 -32.54 8.02
C GLY A 30 -4.67 -32.67 8.84
N ILE A 31 -5.35 -31.54 9.10
CA ILE A 31 -6.65 -31.53 9.80
C ILE A 31 -7.70 -32.29 9.00
N LEU A 32 -7.74 -32.11 7.67
CA LEU A 32 -8.68 -32.83 6.81
C LEU A 32 -8.45 -34.35 6.85
N TYR A 33 -7.20 -34.81 6.74
CA TYR A 33 -6.86 -36.24 6.87
C TYR A 33 -7.28 -36.80 8.22
N PHE A 34 -6.99 -36.08 9.30
CA PHE A 34 -7.34 -36.50 10.64
C PHE A 34 -8.87 -36.61 10.83
N ALA A 35 -9.62 -35.59 10.42
CA ALA A 35 -11.08 -35.58 10.50
C ALA A 35 -11.71 -36.70 9.65
N ALA A 36 -11.21 -36.91 8.42
CA ALA A 36 -11.66 -38.00 7.56
C ALA A 36 -11.40 -39.36 8.19
N THR A 37 -10.26 -39.53 8.84
CA THR A 37 -9.90 -40.79 9.51
C THR A 37 -10.80 -41.06 10.71
N VAL A 38 -11.08 -40.05 11.54
CA VAL A 38 -12.03 -40.19 12.65
C VAL A 38 -13.44 -40.55 12.13
N LEU A 39 -13.91 -39.87 11.09
CA LEU A 39 -15.22 -40.15 10.49
C LEU A 39 -15.30 -41.59 9.95
N LEU A 40 -14.32 -42.00 9.16
CA LEU A 40 -14.28 -43.35 8.58
C LEU A 40 -14.07 -44.42 9.65
N PHE A 41 -13.37 -44.11 10.73
CA PHE A 41 -13.23 -45.02 11.87
C PHE A 41 -14.58 -45.27 12.57
N ILE A 42 -15.37 -44.22 12.80
CA ILE A 42 -16.73 -44.35 13.35
C ILE A 42 -17.61 -45.19 12.43
N ILE A 43 -17.57 -44.94 11.12
CA ILE A 43 -18.33 -45.73 10.14
C ILE A 43 -17.85 -47.19 10.12
N SER A 44 -16.54 -47.41 10.22
CA SER A 44 -15.93 -48.74 10.28
C SER A 44 -16.49 -49.60 11.41
N ILE A 45 -16.63 -49.02 12.61
CA ILE A 45 -17.21 -49.70 13.78
C ILE A 45 -18.69 -49.97 13.55
N ASN A 46 -19.46 -48.97 13.08
CA ASN A 46 -20.91 -49.13 12.89
C ASN A 46 -21.31 -50.13 11.79
N LYS A 47 -20.40 -50.43 10.85
CA LYS A 47 -20.65 -51.30 9.71
C LYS A 47 -19.93 -52.64 9.80
N ASP A 48 -19.20 -52.90 10.89
CA ASP A 48 -18.31 -54.06 11.07
C ASP A 48 -17.41 -54.30 9.85
N ALA A 49 -16.93 -53.21 9.23
CA ALA A 49 -16.16 -53.25 7.98
C ALA A 49 -14.93 -52.35 8.09
N PRO A 50 -13.73 -52.78 7.62
CA PRO A 50 -12.48 -52.04 7.80
C PRO A 50 -12.29 -50.91 6.78
N ILE A 51 -13.30 -50.07 6.57
CA ILE A 51 -13.33 -48.94 5.63
C ILE A 51 -12.18 -47.94 5.89
N VAL A 52 -11.74 -47.78 7.16
CA VAL A 52 -10.61 -46.90 7.50
C VAL A 52 -9.29 -47.29 6.79
N LEU A 53 -9.15 -48.53 6.31
CA LEU A 53 -7.98 -48.97 5.54
C LEU A 53 -7.77 -48.18 4.24
N ILE A 54 -8.83 -47.58 3.68
CA ILE A 54 -8.74 -46.70 2.52
C ILE A 54 -7.79 -45.53 2.80
N MET A 55 -7.83 -44.95 4.01
CA MET A 55 -6.90 -43.88 4.40
C MET A 55 -5.46 -44.38 4.47
N GLY A 56 -5.25 -45.63 4.89
CA GLY A 56 -3.93 -46.27 4.86
C GLY A 56 -3.38 -46.38 3.44
N LEU A 57 -4.21 -46.76 2.47
CA LEU A 57 -3.83 -46.82 1.05
C LEU A 57 -3.51 -45.44 0.47
N VAL A 58 -4.29 -44.41 0.81
CA VAL A 58 -3.98 -43.04 0.38
C VAL A 58 -2.65 -42.57 0.97
N ALA A 59 -2.40 -42.87 2.25
CA ALA A 59 -1.16 -42.52 2.93
C ALA A 59 0.08 -43.24 2.35
N THR A 60 -0.04 -44.50 1.93
CA THR A 60 1.06 -45.22 1.26
C THR A 60 1.35 -44.66 -0.13
N ILE A 61 0.32 -44.22 -0.86
CA ILE A 61 0.50 -43.49 -2.14
C ILE A 61 1.25 -42.19 -1.89
N ASP A 62 0.87 -41.40 -0.88
CA ASP A 62 1.59 -40.19 -0.51
C ASP A 62 3.05 -40.48 -0.14
N ALA A 63 3.31 -41.56 0.60
CA ALA A 63 4.67 -41.99 0.94
C ALA A 63 5.48 -42.32 -0.32
N MET A 64 4.88 -43.06 -1.27
CA MET A 64 5.51 -43.41 -2.54
C MET A 64 5.83 -42.15 -3.35
N VAL A 65 4.90 -41.21 -3.45
CA VAL A 65 5.13 -39.92 -4.12
C VAL A 65 6.27 -39.16 -3.45
N LEU A 66 6.33 -39.12 -2.11
CA LEU A 66 7.39 -38.42 -1.38
C LEU A 66 8.77 -39.08 -1.52
N PHE A 67 8.84 -40.41 -1.59
CA PHE A 67 10.09 -41.12 -1.82
C PHE A 67 10.57 -41.00 -3.26
N SER A 68 9.66 -41.06 -4.22
CA SER A 68 9.95 -40.95 -5.66
C SER A 68 10.21 -39.51 -6.10
N MET A 69 9.80 -38.51 -5.33
CA MET A 69 10.01 -37.10 -5.65
C MET A 69 11.51 -36.74 -5.67
N PRO A 70 12.01 -36.08 -6.73
CA PRO A 70 13.34 -35.51 -6.76
C PRO A 70 13.55 -34.55 -5.59
N THR A 71 14.77 -34.53 -5.02
CA THR A 71 15.06 -33.69 -3.85
C THR A 71 14.89 -32.21 -4.16
N GLU A 72 15.27 -31.79 -5.37
CA GLU A 72 15.12 -30.40 -5.82
C GLU A 72 13.66 -29.97 -5.86
N GLU A 73 12.79 -30.81 -6.42
CA GLU A 73 11.34 -30.57 -6.47
C GLU A 73 10.72 -30.51 -5.08
N PHE A 74 11.11 -31.44 -4.19
CA PHE A 74 10.66 -31.43 -2.80
C PHE A 74 11.05 -30.12 -2.11
N ASP A 75 12.30 -29.69 -2.28
CA ASP A 75 12.78 -28.45 -1.68
C ASP A 75 12.12 -27.22 -2.30
N GLN A 76 11.72 -27.24 -3.57
CA GLN A 76 10.98 -26.15 -4.20
C GLN A 76 9.56 -26.07 -3.62
N LYS A 77 8.91 -27.22 -3.45
CA LYS A 77 7.54 -27.30 -2.97
C LYS A 77 7.40 -27.02 -1.48
N TYR A 78 8.34 -27.49 -0.66
CA TYR A 78 8.20 -27.50 0.80
C TYR A 78 9.25 -26.66 1.56
N ASN A 79 10.32 -26.21 0.89
CA ASN A 79 11.38 -25.39 1.48
C ASN A 79 11.63 -24.07 0.73
N SER A 80 10.74 -23.63 -0.18
CA SER A 80 10.91 -22.41 -0.99
C SER A 80 11.13 -21.15 -0.17
N VAL A 81 10.28 -20.90 0.83
CA VAL A 81 10.36 -19.70 1.68
C VAL A 81 11.67 -19.65 2.47
N ALA A 82 12.10 -20.79 3.02
CA ALA A 82 13.37 -20.89 3.73
C ALA A 82 14.57 -20.67 2.78
N ARG A 83 14.48 -21.14 1.53
CA ARG A 83 15.49 -20.87 0.50
C ARG A 83 15.52 -19.42 0.04
N GLN A 84 14.36 -18.76 -0.08
CA GLN A 84 14.30 -17.33 -0.42
C GLN A 84 14.93 -16.47 0.68
N ALA A 85 14.65 -16.76 1.95
CA ALA A 85 15.27 -16.07 3.08
C ALA A 85 16.80 -16.26 3.09
N GLN A 86 17.29 -17.49 2.92
CA GLN A 86 18.72 -17.76 2.87
C GLN A 86 19.42 -17.15 1.65
N ARG A 87 18.78 -17.14 0.47
CA ARG A 87 19.32 -16.46 -0.71
C ARG A 87 19.38 -14.95 -0.52
N ALA A 88 18.38 -14.36 0.13
CA ALA A 88 18.38 -12.94 0.44
C ALA A 88 19.51 -12.58 1.42
N GLU A 89 19.71 -13.37 2.48
CA GLU A 89 20.83 -13.19 3.41
C GLU A 89 22.19 -13.36 2.74
N GLN A 90 22.34 -14.38 1.89
CA GLN A 90 23.60 -14.64 1.19
C GLN A 90 23.91 -13.58 0.13
N PHE A 91 22.88 -13.07 -0.57
CA PHE A 91 23.01 -11.92 -1.46
C PHE A 91 23.46 -10.68 -0.69
N GLN A 92 22.83 -10.41 0.46
CA GLN A 92 23.18 -9.26 1.30
C GLN A 92 24.61 -9.36 1.86
N ARG A 93 25.09 -10.57 2.15
CA ARG A 93 26.45 -10.83 2.63
C ARG A 93 27.51 -10.73 1.53
N ASN A 94 27.13 -11.04 0.29
CA ASN A 94 28.00 -11.03 -0.88
C ASN A 94 27.86 -9.77 -1.74
N LEU A 95 27.09 -8.75 -1.30
CA LEU A 95 27.15 -7.44 -1.91
C LEU A 95 28.62 -6.96 -1.82
N PRO A 96 29.28 -6.64 -2.95
CA PRO A 96 30.59 -6.01 -2.90
C PRO A 96 30.47 -4.78 -2.02
N GLN A 97 31.30 -4.69 -0.97
CA GLN A 97 31.49 -3.43 -0.27
C GLN A 97 32.10 -2.48 -1.30
N ARG A 98 31.25 -1.71 -1.99
CA ARG A 98 31.73 -0.58 -2.80
C ARG A 98 32.60 0.25 -1.86
N PRO A 99 33.88 0.51 -2.20
CA PRO A 99 34.61 1.60 -1.56
C PRO A 99 33.68 2.81 -1.61
N LEU A 100 33.52 3.54 -0.50
CA LEU A 100 32.65 4.72 -0.41
C LEU A 100 32.92 5.62 -1.62
N GLU A 101 32.15 5.41 -2.68
CA GLU A 101 32.23 6.17 -3.89
C GLU A 101 31.59 7.49 -3.49
N LYS A 102 32.45 8.52 -3.39
CA LYS A 102 32.12 9.93 -3.13
C LYS A 102 30.63 10.13 -3.36
N ALA A 103 29.89 10.29 -2.26
CA ALA A 103 28.44 10.30 -2.25
C ALA A 103 27.92 11.04 -3.48
N LEU A 104 27.44 10.28 -4.47
CA LEU A 104 26.41 10.76 -5.37
C LEU A 104 25.36 11.36 -4.43
N PRO A 105 24.88 12.61 -4.68
CA PRO A 105 23.91 13.23 -3.79
C PRO A 105 22.82 12.21 -3.56
N THR A 106 22.72 11.70 -2.33
CA THR A 106 21.68 10.77 -1.94
C THR A 106 20.39 11.46 -2.37
N PRO A 107 19.57 10.88 -3.27
CA PRO A 107 18.30 11.49 -3.61
C PRO A 107 17.63 11.72 -2.27
N VAL A 108 17.40 12.99 -1.92
CA VAL A 108 16.97 13.43 -0.59
C VAL A 108 15.88 12.46 -0.15
N THR A 109 16.22 11.49 0.68
CA THR A 109 15.31 10.40 1.02
C THR A 109 14.30 11.06 1.93
N ASN A 110 13.18 11.49 1.37
CA ASN A 110 12.17 12.19 2.12
C ASN A 110 11.65 11.24 3.22
N PRO A 111 12.04 11.44 4.49
CA PRO A 111 11.73 10.49 5.56
C PRO A 111 10.23 10.46 5.85
N PHE A 112 9.50 11.49 5.40
CA PHE A 112 8.09 11.65 5.66
C PHE A 112 7.23 10.64 4.89
N LYS A 113 7.68 10.09 3.75
CA LYS A 113 6.95 8.98 3.10
C LYS A 113 6.92 7.74 3.99
N ALA A 114 8.08 7.33 4.51
CA ALA A 114 8.17 6.17 5.38
C ALA A 114 7.46 6.42 6.72
N SER A 115 7.64 7.60 7.29
CA SER A 115 6.95 8.04 8.52
C SER A 115 5.42 8.03 8.35
N GLY A 116 4.90 8.56 7.25
CA GLY A 116 3.47 8.54 6.96
C GLY A 116 2.90 7.13 6.83
N VAL A 117 3.62 6.20 6.18
CA VAL A 117 3.22 4.78 6.12
C VAL A 117 3.21 4.14 7.50
N GLN A 118 4.17 4.49 8.36
CA GLN A 118 4.22 3.97 9.72
C GLN A 118 3.03 4.46 10.55
N LYS A 119 2.78 5.78 10.56
CA LYS A 119 1.63 6.38 11.26
C LYS A 119 0.29 5.83 10.75
N PHE A 120 0.17 5.61 9.45
CA PHE A 120 -1.02 4.98 8.86
C PHE A 120 -1.28 3.58 9.43
N LYS A 121 -0.24 2.76 9.61
CA LYS A 121 -0.35 1.43 10.22
C LYS A 121 -0.65 1.48 11.71
N GLU A 122 -0.24 2.56 12.38
CA GLU A 122 -0.51 2.86 13.77
C GLU A 122 -1.88 3.53 13.99
N TYR A 123 -2.71 3.63 12.94
CA TYR A 123 -4.05 4.24 12.95
C TYR A 123 -4.03 5.76 13.20
N ASP A 124 -2.87 6.41 13.20
CA ASP A 124 -2.71 7.87 13.23
C ASP A 124 -2.84 8.44 11.82
N TYR A 125 -4.08 8.52 11.33
CA TYR A 125 -4.36 8.95 9.96
C TYR A 125 -4.09 10.44 9.73
N GLU A 126 -4.40 11.30 10.71
CA GLU A 126 -4.11 12.74 10.63
C GLU A 126 -2.60 13.00 10.61
N GLY A 127 -1.84 12.32 11.48
CA GLY A 127 -0.39 12.40 11.45
C GLY A 127 0.22 11.82 10.17
N ALA A 128 -0.36 10.74 9.62
CA ALA A 128 0.02 10.19 8.32
C ALA A 128 -0.23 11.19 7.19
N ILE A 129 -1.37 11.88 7.18
CA ILE A 129 -1.68 12.95 6.21
C ILE A 129 -0.61 14.04 6.26
N GLY A 130 -0.26 14.52 7.45
CA GLY A 130 0.76 15.55 7.63
C GLY A 130 2.12 15.13 7.06
N ASP A 131 2.54 13.89 7.33
CA ASP A 131 3.81 13.38 6.81
C ASP A 131 3.76 13.13 5.30
N PHE A 132 2.65 12.61 4.76
CA PHE A 132 2.54 12.44 3.32
C PHE A 132 2.48 13.78 2.57
N LYS A 133 1.89 14.84 3.13
CA LYS A 133 1.97 16.19 2.54
C LYS A 133 3.41 16.67 2.45
N LYS A 134 4.19 16.50 3.52
CA LYS A 134 5.64 16.78 3.51
C LYS A 134 6.41 15.88 2.56
N ALA A 135 5.94 14.65 2.33
CA ALA A 135 6.51 13.76 1.33
C ALA A 135 6.38 14.33 -0.10
N LEU A 136 5.21 14.91 -0.41
CA LEU A 136 4.95 15.55 -1.70
C LEU A 136 5.73 16.85 -1.93
N GLU A 137 6.21 17.52 -0.88
CA GLU A 137 7.08 18.70 -1.03
C GLU A 137 8.41 18.35 -1.72
N ALA A 138 8.94 17.14 -1.50
CA ALA A 138 10.15 16.70 -2.20
C ALA A 138 9.85 16.07 -3.56
N LYS A 139 8.75 15.31 -3.65
CA LYS A 139 8.35 14.65 -4.89
C LYS A 139 6.83 14.66 -5.03
N TYR A 140 6.32 15.70 -5.68
CA TYR A 140 4.89 15.89 -5.90
C TYR A 140 4.28 14.83 -6.82
N ASP A 141 5.04 14.32 -7.79
CA ASP A 141 4.59 13.31 -8.75
C ASP A 141 4.74 11.86 -8.26
N ASP A 142 4.80 11.62 -6.94
CA ASP A 142 4.88 10.27 -6.39
C ASP A 142 3.49 9.61 -6.33
N PRO A 143 3.17 8.65 -7.23
CA PRO A 143 1.84 8.05 -7.29
C PRO A 143 1.49 7.28 -6.01
N ALA A 144 2.47 6.68 -5.33
CA ALA A 144 2.24 5.90 -4.12
C ALA A 144 1.92 6.80 -2.92
N VAL A 145 2.57 7.97 -2.81
CA VAL A 145 2.26 8.95 -1.76
C VAL A 145 0.85 9.51 -1.95
N HIS A 146 0.48 9.84 -3.19
CA HIS A 146 -0.88 10.27 -3.52
C HIS A 146 -1.93 9.20 -3.21
N PHE A 147 -1.69 7.94 -3.57
CA PHE A 147 -2.60 6.84 -3.23
C PHE A 147 -2.75 6.67 -1.71
N ASN A 148 -1.66 6.76 -0.96
CA ASN A 148 -1.70 6.66 0.50
C ASN A 148 -2.44 7.85 1.13
N LEU A 149 -2.29 9.06 0.60
CA LEU A 149 -3.08 10.22 1.03
C LEU A 149 -4.58 10.00 0.78
N ALA A 150 -4.96 9.48 -0.38
CA ALA A 150 -6.35 9.15 -0.67
C ALA A 150 -6.91 8.13 0.33
N CYS A 151 -6.13 7.10 0.67
CA CYS A 151 -6.49 6.14 1.72
C CYS A 151 -6.66 6.81 3.08
N SER A 152 -5.71 7.65 3.50
CA SER A 152 -5.79 8.34 4.79
C SER A 152 -7.00 9.27 4.85
N TYR A 153 -7.24 10.05 3.79
CA TYR A 153 -8.38 10.96 3.72
C TYR A 153 -9.72 10.25 3.73
N SER A 154 -9.83 9.10 3.05
CA SER A 154 -11.03 8.27 3.11
C SER A 154 -11.28 7.72 4.52
N LEU A 155 -10.22 7.34 5.26
CA LEU A 155 -10.36 6.86 6.65
C LEU A 155 -10.73 7.94 7.66
N VAL A 156 -10.44 9.21 7.37
CA VAL A 156 -10.92 10.37 8.15
C VAL A 156 -12.17 11.01 7.53
N GLU A 157 -12.83 10.29 6.60
CA GLU A 157 -14.10 10.69 5.97
C GLU A 157 -14.07 12.05 5.25
N ARG A 158 -12.92 12.40 4.66
CA ARG A 158 -12.75 13.62 3.85
C ARG A 158 -12.81 13.29 2.37
N THR A 159 -14.02 13.36 1.81
CA THR A 159 -14.34 12.96 0.43
C THR A 159 -13.55 13.72 -0.64
N ASP A 160 -13.59 15.05 -0.63
CA ASP A 160 -12.97 15.88 -1.67
C ASP A 160 -11.44 15.67 -1.79
N PRO A 161 -10.65 15.77 -0.69
CA PRO A 161 -9.22 15.50 -0.74
C PRO A 161 -8.89 14.05 -1.14
N ALA A 162 -9.72 13.08 -0.74
CA ALA A 162 -9.53 11.68 -1.12
C ALA A 162 -9.63 11.49 -2.63
N PHE A 163 -10.70 11.99 -3.27
CA PHE A 163 -10.85 11.93 -4.73
C PHE A 163 -9.75 12.71 -5.46
N PHE A 164 -9.34 13.87 -4.95
CA PHE A 164 -8.26 14.66 -5.52
C PHE A 164 -6.95 13.87 -5.58
N HIS A 165 -6.51 13.30 -4.46
CA HIS A 165 -5.26 12.56 -4.43
C HIS A 165 -5.34 11.22 -5.14
N LEU A 166 -6.51 10.58 -5.18
CA LEU A 166 -6.71 9.35 -5.95
C LEU A 166 -6.60 9.62 -7.46
N THR A 167 -7.16 10.74 -7.93
CA THR A 167 -7.00 11.23 -9.31
C THR A 167 -5.52 11.47 -9.63
N LYS A 168 -4.79 12.13 -8.73
CA LYS A 168 -3.35 12.39 -8.90
C LYS A 168 -2.53 11.11 -8.91
N ALA A 169 -2.87 10.13 -8.07
CA ALA A 169 -2.20 8.85 -8.05
C ALA A 169 -2.28 8.18 -9.43
N VAL A 170 -3.48 8.08 -10.00
CA VAL A 170 -3.70 7.50 -11.34
C VAL A 170 -2.99 8.31 -12.41
N HIS A 171 -3.09 9.65 -12.37
CA HIS A 171 -2.42 10.55 -13.30
C HIS A 171 -0.90 10.37 -13.31
N PHE A 172 -0.27 10.14 -12.15
CA PHE A 172 1.17 9.91 -12.02
C PHE A 172 1.58 8.44 -12.20
N GLY A 173 0.69 7.58 -12.69
CA GLY A 173 1.03 6.21 -13.09
C GLY A 173 0.73 5.13 -12.04
N PHE A 174 -0.17 5.39 -11.09
CA PHE A 174 -0.75 4.33 -10.27
C PHE A 174 -1.69 3.46 -11.12
N VAL A 175 -1.31 2.20 -11.35
CA VAL A 175 -2.01 1.27 -12.27
C VAL A 175 -2.79 0.15 -11.57
N ASP A 176 -2.73 0.09 -10.24
CA ASP A 176 -3.38 -0.97 -9.45
C ASP A 176 -4.85 -0.61 -9.17
N PHE A 177 -5.68 -0.64 -10.22
CA PHE A 177 -7.10 -0.28 -10.15
C PHE A 177 -7.91 -1.24 -9.27
N ASP A 178 -7.54 -2.53 -9.24
CA ASP A 178 -8.12 -3.52 -8.33
C ASP A 178 -7.98 -3.06 -6.87
N LYS A 179 -6.81 -2.49 -6.51
CA LYS A 179 -6.61 -1.91 -5.19
C LYS A 179 -7.47 -0.67 -4.94
N ILE A 180 -7.80 0.14 -5.94
CA ILE A 180 -8.74 1.26 -5.75
C ILE A 180 -10.14 0.75 -5.41
N GLU A 181 -10.58 -0.32 -6.07
CA GLU A 181 -11.91 -0.90 -5.90
C GLU A 181 -12.05 -1.74 -4.62
N ASN A 182 -10.98 -2.38 -4.16
CA ASN A 182 -11.07 -3.37 -3.08
C ASN A 182 -10.36 -2.97 -1.79
N HIS A 183 -9.47 -1.98 -1.79
CA HIS A 183 -8.69 -1.64 -0.59
C HIS A 183 -9.59 -1.11 0.53
N GLN A 184 -9.45 -1.66 1.74
CA GLN A 184 -10.34 -1.37 2.88
C GLN A 184 -10.36 0.11 3.27
N ALA A 185 -9.22 0.79 3.20
CA ALA A 185 -9.13 2.23 3.53
C ALA A 185 -10.01 3.12 2.65
N LEU A 186 -10.33 2.66 1.43
CA LEU A 186 -11.18 3.39 0.47
C LEU A 186 -12.66 3.00 0.57
N ALA A 187 -13.06 2.22 1.58
CA ALA A 187 -14.44 1.77 1.73
C ALA A 187 -15.42 2.94 1.86
N TYR A 188 -15.09 3.97 2.65
CA TYR A 188 -15.88 5.19 2.76
C TYR A 188 -16.03 5.92 1.42
N LEU A 189 -14.94 6.01 0.65
CA LEU A 189 -14.99 6.66 -0.66
C LEU A 189 -15.93 5.93 -1.64
N ARG A 190 -16.03 4.61 -1.54
CA ARG A 190 -16.91 3.78 -2.36
C ARG A 190 -18.39 3.87 -2.00
N THR A 191 -18.73 4.40 -0.82
CA THR A 191 -20.14 4.66 -0.45
C THR A 191 -20.62 6.01 -0.97
N GLN A 192 -19.73 6.86 -1.49
CA GLN A 192 -20.11 8.17 -2.02
C GLN A 192 -20.79 8.02 -3.39
N PRO A 193 -21.86 8.78 -3.67
CA PRO A 193 -22.60 8.66 -4.93
C PRO A 193 -21.75 8.97 -6.16
N GLU A 194 -20.74 9.83 -6.02
CA GLU A 194 -19.83 10.24 -7.10
C GLU A 194 -18.84 9.14 -7.49
N PHE A 195 -18.64 8.10 -6.65
CA PHE A 195 -17.61 7.09 -6.88
C PHE A 195 -17.85 6.29 -8.16
N LEU A 196 -19.10 5.93 -8.45
CA LEU A 196 -19.45 5.17 -9.67
C LEU A 196 -19.09 5.95 -10.94
N GLU A 197 -19.39 7.25 -10.94
CA GLU A 197 -19.07 8.12 -12.05
C GLU A 197 -17.55 8.33 -12.16
N PHE A 198 -16.87 8.49 -11.02
CA PHE A 198 -15.43 8.62 -10.94
C PHE A 198 -14.70 7.42 -11.58
N VAL A 199 -15.15 6.19 -11.30
CA VAL A 199 -14.63 4.97 -11.95
C VAL A 199 -14.93 4.98 -13.46
N LYS A 200 -16.17 5.30 -13.85
CA LYS A 200 -16.59 5.36 -15.26
C LYS A 200 -15.76 6.34 -16.09
N ASN A 201 -15.30 7.44 -15.48
CA ASN A 201 -14.47 8.45 -16.12
C ASN A 201 -12.96 8.17 -16.02
N GLY A 202 -12.56 6.95 -15.66
CA GLY A 202 -11.16 6.55 -15.57
C GLY A 202 -10.42 7.24 -14.43
N TYR A 203 -11.08 7.44 -13.29
CA TYR A 203 -10.53 8.07 -12.08
C TYR A 203 -10.11 9.53 -12.28
N GLN A 204 -10.84 10.26 -13.14
CA GLN A 204 -10.68 11.70 -13.34
C GLN A 204 -11.76 12.47 -12.57
N ARG A 205 -11.41 13.60 -11.96
CA ARG A 205 -12.38 14.45 -11.24
C ARG A 205 -13.35 15.12 -12.23
N PHE A 206 -14.62 15.19 -11.85
CA PHE A 206 -15.61 16.03 -12.52
C PHE A 206 -15.30 17.51 -12.32
N GLY A 207 -15.48 18.30 -13.38
CA GLY A 207 -15.59 19.75 -13.27
C GLY A 207 -16.93 20.09 -12.62
N THR A 208 -16.99 20.09 -11.29
CA THR A 208 -17.95 20.96 -10.60
C THR A 208 -17.44 22.40 -10.72
N PRO A 209 -18.29 23.38 -11.09
CA PRO A 209 -17.92 24.78 -11.01
C PRO A 209 -17.44 25.08 -9.58
N PRO A 210 -16.39 25.91 -9.42
CA PRO A 210 -15.82 26.19 -8.11
C PRO A 210 -16.78 27.04 -7.29
N THR A 211 -17.70 26.40 -6.56
CA THR A 211 -18.35 27.02 -5.42
C THR A 211 -17.46 26.78 -4.21
N ALA A 212 -16.50 27.69 -4.05
CA ALA A 212 -15.82 28.01 -2.80
C ALA A 212 -15.21 26.85 -1.99
N VAL A 213 -14.09 26.27 -2.46
CA VAL A 213 -12.94 26.01 -1.59
C VAL A 213 -11.67 26.27 -2.40
N GLN A 214 -10.79 27.01 -1.75
CA GLN A 214 -9.56 27.60 -2.25
C GLN A 214 -8.63 26.56 -2.87
N GLU A 215 -7.95 26.96 -3.94
CA GLU A 215 -6.67 26.37 -4.30
C GLU A 215 -5.73 26.55 -3.10
N GLU A 216 -5.61 25.52 -2.25
CA GLU A 216 -4.50 25.39 -1.32
C GLU A 216 -3.21 25.22 -2.13
N LYS A 217 -2.66 26.35 -2.58
CA LYS A 217 -1.20 26.49 -2.70
C LYS A 217 -0.62 26.14 -1.34
N LEU A 218 0.30 25.20 -1.31
CA LEU A 218 1.24 25.02 -0.20
C LEU A 218 1.85 26.39 0.12
N VAL A 219 1.37 27.03 1.17
CA VAL A 219 2.06 28.13 1.84
C VAL A 219 2.35 27.62 3.23
N MET A 220 3.64 27.51 3.51
CA MET A 220 4.18 27.27 4.83
C MET A 220 3.58 28.31 5.79
N GLU A 221 2.78 27.82 6.73
CA GLU A 221 2.26 28.63 7.81
C GLU A 221 3.35 28.78 8.87
N ASP A 222 4.03 29.94 8.83
CA ASP A 222 4.50 30.59 10.05
C ASP A 222 4.61 32.10 9.81
N LYS A 223 3.52 32.84 10.11
CA LYS A 223 3.52 34.14 10.81
C LYS A 223 2.12 34.80 10.85
N PRO A 224 1.85 35.61 11.88
CA PRO A 224 0.50 36.00 12.27
C PRO A 224 -0.10 37.05 11.33
N GLN A 225 -1.44 37.09 11.32
CA GLN A 225 -2.30 38.11 10.70
C GLN A 225 -1.62 39.49 10.67
N ARG A 226 -1.25 39.96 9.47
CA ARG A 226 -0.81 41.33 9.23
C ARG A 226 -1.80 42.03 8.32
N GLU A 227 -2.31 43.15 8.81
CA GLU A 227 -2.95 44.20 8.01
C GLU A 227 -2.07 44.50 6.78
N GLU A 228 -2.64 44.46 5.58
CA GLU A 228 -1.92 44.75 4.33
C GLU A 228 -1.18 46.08 4.47
N THR A 229 0.16 46.04 4.37
CA THR A 229 0.98 47.22 4.66
C THR A 229 0.90 48.20 3.49
N LEU A 230 0.91 49.51 3.73
CA LEU A 230 0.85 50.54 2.66
C LEU A 230 1.85 50.30 1.50
N LEU A 231 3.01 49.72 1.82
CA LEU A 231 4.02 49.36 0.83
C LEU A 231 3.56 48.29 -0.17
N GLU A 232 2.75 47.32 0.27
CA GLU A 232 2.17 46.29 -0.59
C GLU A 232 1.09 46.85 -1.51
N GLN A 233 0.28 47.79 -1.02
CA GLN A 233 -0.70 48.50 -1.84
C GLN A 233 -0.02 49.31 -2.95
N ILE A 234 1.06 50.01 -2.64
CA ILE A 234 1.86 50.76 -3.63
C ILE A 234 2.50 49.81 -4.65
N LYS A 235 3.04 48.67 -4.20
CA LYS A 235 3.64 47.66 -5.09
C LYS A 235 2.61 47.12 -6.08
N ARG A 236 1.39 46.83 -5.63
CA ARG A 236 0.28 46.34 -6.47
C ARG A 236 -0.16 47.38 -7.52
N LEU A 237 -0.24 48.65 -7.15
CA LEU A 237 -0.52 49.73 -8.09
C LEU A 237 0.55 49.81 -9.20
N GLY A 238 1.82 49.63 -8.83
CA GLY A 238 2.93 49.62 -9.79
C GLY A 238 2.86 48.43 -10.76
N GLU A 239 2.44 47.25 -10.27
CA GLU A 239 2.21 46.08 -11.12
C GLU A 239 1.03 46.26 -12.09
N LEU A 240 -0.05 46.90 -11.67
CA LEU A 240 -1.22 47.18 -12.53
C LEU A 240 -0.86 48.16 -13.66
N ARG A 241 -0.04 49.17 -13.35
CA ARG A 241 0.50 50.10 -14.34
C ARG A 241 1.44 49.40 -15.32
N ASN A 242 2.38 48.59 -14.84
CA ASN A 242 3.31 47.86 -15.70
C ASN A 242 2.60 46.85 -16.62
N LYS A 243 1.41 46.37 -16.23
CA LYS A 243 0.54 45.51 -17.04
C LYS A 243 -0.35 46.30 -18.01
N GLY A 244 -0.27 47.63 -18.03
CA GLY A 244 -1.10 48.50 -18.88
C GLY A 244 -2.58 48.54 -18.46
N ILE A 245 -2.91 48.04 -17.26
CA ILE A 245 -4.27 48.04 -16.71
C ILE A 245 -4.61 49.42 -16.13
N LEU A 246 -3.57 50.15 -15.70
CA LEU A 246 -3.67 51.48 -15.13
C LEU A 246 -2.84 52.45 -15.97
N THR A 247 -3.43 53.58 -16.36
CA THR A 247 -2.68 54.67 -17.00
C THR A 247 -1.77 55.36 -15.97
N GLU A 248 -0.73 56.06 -16.43
CA GLU A 248 0.19 56.78 -15.52
C GLU A 248 -0.57 57.82 -14.65
N GLU A 249 -1.58 58.45 -15.22
CA GLU A 249 -2.42 59.44 -14.52
C GLU A 249 -3.22 58.79 -13.39
N GLU A 250 -3.87 57.66 -13.66
CA GLU A 250 -4.64 56.91 -12.66
C GLU A 250 -3.74 56.29 -11.58
N TYR A 251 -2.54 55.86 -11.94
CA TYR A 251 -1.53 55.37 -11.01
C TYR A 251 -1.14 56.43 -9.99
N VAL A 252 -0.88 57.67 -10.45
CA VAL A 252 -0.53 58.79 -9.57
C VAL A 252 -1.68 59.12 -8.60
N VAL A 253 -2.93 59.14 -9.08
CA VAL A 253 -4.11 59.43 -8.26
C VAL A 253 -4.31 58.36 -7.19
N GLN A 254 -4.25 57.07 -7.55
CA GLN A 254 -4.46 55.99 -6.59
C GLN A 254 -3.30 55.89 -5.59
N THR A 255 -2.06 56.11 -6.03
CA THR A 255 -0.89 56.10 -5.13
C THR A 255 -0.98 57.25 -4.13
N LYS A 256 -1.41 58.44 -4.56
CA LYS A 256 -1.63 59.58 -3.68
C LYS A 256 -2.73 59.32 -2.65
N LYS A 257 -3.84 58.70 -3.07
CA LYS A 257 -4.96 58.32 -2.20
C LYS A 257 -4.53 57.31 -1.13
N VAL A 258 -3.69 56.33 -1.48
CA VAL A 258 -3.13 55.33 -0.56
C VAL A 258 -2.14 55.96 0.43
N LEU A 259 -1.37 56.97 -0.01
CA LEU A 259 -0.40 57.69 0.83
C LEU A 259 -1.04 58.73 1.77
N GLY A 260 -2.37 58.91 1.72
CA GLY A 260 -3.11 59.76 2.67
C GLY A 260 -2.82 61.26 2.57
N ASN A 261 -2.34 61.76 1.41
CA ASN A 261 -2.00 63.17 1.17
C ASN A 261 -2.79 63.79 0.02
#